data_AF-A0A970CA07-F1
#
_entry.id   AF-A0A970CA07-F1
#
_cell.length_a   1.000
_cell.length_b   1.000
_cell.length_c   1.000
_cell.angle_alpha   90.00
_cell.angle_beta   90.00
_cell.angle_gamma   90.00
#
_symmetry.space_group_name_H-M   'P 1'
#
loop_
_entity.id
_entity.type
_entity.pdbx_description
1 polymer ?
#
loop_
_entity_poly.entity_id
_entity_poly.type
_entity_poly.pdbx_seq_one_letter_code
_entity_poly.pdbx_strand_id
1 'polypeptide(L)' 'MERFLRYSLDKGRKIRVVLLQDGALRQTPATVLALNAEEVTLQTGAKKTPLTVRRDDILSCDYARGDHGED' A
#
# COMPACT_ATOMS: atom_id res chain seq x y z
N MET A 1 -2.67 4.21 9.20
CA MET A 1 -2.28 4.27 7.78
C MET A 1 -0.79 4.51 7.60
N GLU A 2 -0.25 5.67 8.00
CA GLU A 2 1.17 6.02 7.78
C GLU A 2 2.17 4.97 8.29
N ARG A 3 1.95 4.42 9.49
CA ARG A 3 2.79 3.35 10.04
C ARG A 3 2.95 2.15 9.10
N PHE A 4 1.89 1.75 8.42
CA PHE A 4 1.88 0.58 7.53
C PHE A 4 2.56 0.89 6.19
N LEU A 5 2.36 2.11 5.69
CA LEU A 5 3.00 2.58 4.46
C LEU A 5 4.52 2.66 4.66
N ARG A 6 4.96 3.26 5.77
CA ARG A 6 6.38 3.32 6.16
C ARG A 6 6.96 1.95 6.40
N TYR A 7 6.27 1.10 7.18
CA TYR A 7 6.67 -0.29 7.39
C TYR A 7 6.91 -1.03 6.07
N SER A 8 5.98 -0.93 5.13
CA SER A 8 6.10 -1.57 3.82
C SER A 8 7.28 -1.02 3.01
N LEU A 9 7.48 0.31 3.03
CA LEU A 9 8.58 0.98 2.34
C LEU A 9 9.95 0.60 2.92
N ASP A 10 10.08 0.66 4.24
CA ASP A 10 11.34 0.46 4.95
C ASP A 10 11.76 -1.02 4.95
N LYS A 11 10.78 -1.93 5.04
CA LYS A 11 11.03 -3.38 5.16
C LYS A 11 10.79 -4.16 3.86
N GLY A 12 10.26 -3.52 2.81
CA GLY A 12 9.87 -4.18 1.55
C GLY A 12 8.74 -5.21 1.70
N ARG A 13 7.97 -5.14 2.80
CA ARG A 13 6.94 -6.13 3.16
C ARG A 13 5.60 -5.80 2.53
N LYS A 14 4.82 -6.83 2.20
CA LYS A 14 3.47 -6.65 1.66
C LYS A 14 2.51 -6.21 2.77
N ILE A 15 1.66 -5.26 2.45
CA ILE A 15 0.52 -4.83 3.26
C ILE A 15 -0.77 -5.04 2.47
N ARG A 16 -1.91 -5.06 3.15
CA ARG A 16 -3.23 -4.93 2.51
C ARG A 16 -3.56 -3.45 2.41
N VAL A 17 -3.96 -3.00 1.23
CA VAL A 17 -4.44 -1.65 0.97
C VAL A 17 -5.86 -1.68 0.42
N VAL A 18 -6.69 -0.75 0.86
CA VAL A 18 -8.00 -0.44 0.27
C VAL A 18 -7.87 0.89 -0.46
N LEU A 19 -8.09 0.86 -1.77
CA LEU A 19 -7.96 2.00 -2.67
C LEU A 19 -9.33 2.41 -3.20
N LEU A 20 -9.54 3.71 -3.38
CA LEU A 20 -10.57 4.24 -4.27
C LEU A 20 -9.94 4.42 -5.65
N GLN A 21 -10.34 3.60 -6.62
CA GLN A 21 -9.88 3.73 -8.01
C GLN A 21 -11.08 3.76 -8.93
N ASP A 22 -11.15 4.76 -9.82
CA ASP A 22 -12.24 4.92 -10.79
C ASP A 22 -13.64 4.89 -10.12
N GLY A 23 -13.76 5.44 -8.90
CA GLY A 23 -14.98 5.44 -8.11
C GLY A 23 -15.34 4.09 -7.46
N ALA A 24 -14.50 3.06 -7.62
CA ALA A 24 -14.68 1.75 -7.04
C ALA A 24 -13.70 1.47 -5.90
N LEU A 25 -14.17 0.77 -4.86
CA LEU A 25 -13.34 0.29 -3.78
C LEU A 25 -12.61 -0.98 -4.19
N ARG A 26 -11.28 -0.98 -4.08
CA ARG A 26 -10.43 -2.13 -4.38
C ARG A 26 -9.54 -2.47 -3.20
N GLN A 27 -9.70 -3.68 -2.67
CA GLN A 27 -8.78 -4.23 -1.68
C GLN A 27 -7.74 -5.13 -2.38
N THR A 28 -6.45 -4.85 -2.20
CA THR A 28 -5.36 -5.62 -2.82
C THR A 28 -4.14 -5.70 -1.92
N PRO A 29 -3.36 -6.79 -1.96
CA PRO A 29 -2.01 -6.77 -1.39
C PRO A 29 -1.11 -5.86 -2.24
N ALA A 30 -0.24 -5.08 -1.58
CA ALA A 30 0.73 -4.20 -2.21
C ALA A 30 2.03 -4.08 -1.40
N THR A 31 3.12 -3.74 -2.08
CA THR A 31 4.38 -3.27 -1.47
C THR A 31 4.56 -1.80 -1.82
N VAL A 32 4.91 -0.96 -0.85
CA VAL A 32 5.22 0.46 -1.09
C VAL A 32 6.62 0.59 -1.66
N LEU A 33 6.75 1.27 -2.80
CA LEU A 33 8.02 1.55 -3.48
C LEU A 33 8.51 2.99 -3.26
N ALA A 34 7.57 3.92 -3.09
CA ALA A 34 7.87 5.31 -2.75
C ALA A 34 6.70 5.92 -1.96
N LEU A 35 7.03 6.84 -1.05
CA LEU A 35 6.06 7.55 -0.22
C LEU A 35 6.52 9.00 -0.09
N ASN A 36 5.65 9.94 -0.46
CA ASN A 36 5.84 11.35 -0.18
C ASN A 36 4.61 11.92 0.57
N ALA A 37 4.49 13.24 0.64
CA ALA A 37 3.39 13.89 1.34
C ALA A 37 2.03 13.68 0.65
N GLU A 38 1.99 13.63 -0.68
CA GLU A 38 0.76 13.64 -1.48
C GLU A 38 0.45 12.28 -2.14
N GLU A 39 1.47 11.48 -2.39
CA GLU A 39 1.38 10.30 -3.25
C GLU A 39 2.11 9.09 -2.67
N VAL A 40 1.63 7.92 -3.08
CA VAL A 40 2.23 6.62 -2.76
C VAL A 40 2.37 5.82 -4.06
N THR A 41 3.57 5.31 -4.31
CA THR A 41 3.80 4.36 -5.40
C THR A 41 3.78 2.94 -4.83
N LEU A 42 2.92 2.10 -5.39
CA LEU A 42 2.62 0.75 -4.94
C LEU A 42 2.97 -0.26 -6.04
N GLN A 43 3.56 -1.38 -5.65
CA GLN A 43 3.56 -2.58 -6.47
C GLN A 43 2.39 -3.47 -6.06
N THR A 44 1.38 -3.61 -6.92
CA THR A 44 0.17 -4.39 -6.64
C THR A 44 0.18 -5.75 -7.36
N GLY A 45 -0.19 -6.83 -6.65
CA GLY A 45 -0.36 -8.16 -7.25
C GLY A 45 0.91 -8.73 -7.91
N ALA A 46 0.74 -9.54 -8.97
CA ALA A 46 1.83 -10.15 -9.72
C ALA A 46 2.31 -9.30 -10.93
N LYS A 47 1.58 -8.24 -11.28
CA LYS A 47 1.99 -7.34 -12.36
C LYS A 47 3.11 -6.45 -11.85
N LYS A 48 4.19 -6.35 -12.64
CA LYS A 48 5.40 -5.58 -12.28
C LYS A 48 5.24 -4.07 -12.48
N THR A 49 4.15 -3.60 -13.06
CA THR A 49 3.92 -2.17 -13.30
C THR A 49 3.57 -1.48 -11.97
N PRO A 50 4.38 -0.52 -11.50
CA PRO A 50 4.04 0.29 -10.34
C PRO A 50 2.78 1.12 -10.60
N LEU A 51 1.99 1.32 -9.55
CA LEU A 51 0.81 2.15 -9.53
C LEU A 51 1.05 3.30 -8.55
N THR A 52 1.01 4.54 -9.04
CA THR A 52 1.01 5.72 -8.16
C THR A 52 -0.42 6.20 -7.94
N VAL A 53 -0.79 6.43 -6.68
CA VAL A 53 -2.09 6.95 -6.26
C VAL A 53 -1.91 8.14 -5.32
N ARG A 54 -2.91 9.02 -5.24
CA ARG A 54 -2.96 10.02 -4.17
C ARG A 54 -3.09 9.31 -2.84
N ARG A 55 -2.47 9.88 -1.82
CA ARG A 55 -2.54 9.33 -0.47
C ARG A 55 -3.98 9.33 0.06
N ASP A 56 -4.78 10.31 -0.36
CA ASP A 56 -6.21 10.42 -0.02
C ASP A 56 -7.09 9.36 -0.70
N ASP A 57 -6.59 8.73 -1.78
CA ASP A 57 -7.27 7.60 -2.43
C ASP A 57 -6.99 6.26 -1.68
N ILE A 58 -6.08 6.26 -0.71
CA ILE A 58 -5.85 5.12 0.18
C ILE A 58 -6.76 5.27 1.39
N LEU A 59 -7.77 4.43 1.49
CA LEU A 59 -8.78 4.55 2.54
C LEU A 59 -8.40 3.76 3.79
N SER A 60 -7.68 2.65 3.63
CA SER A 60 -7.14 1.89 4.77
C SER A 60 -5.91 1.06 4.38
N CYS A 61 -5.08 0.77 5.39
CA CYS A 61 -3.98 -0.17 5.28
C CYS A 61 -3.92 -1.06 6.52
N ASP A 62 -3.58 -2.33 6.33
CA ASP A 62 -3.33 -3.31 7.39
C ASP A 62 -2.11 -4.18 7.04
N TYR A 63 -1.55 -4.86 8.03
CA TYR A 63 -0.58 -5.92 7.76
C TYR A 63 -1.16 -7.01 6.85
N ALA A 64 -0.28 -7.66 6.08
CA ALA A 64 -0.64 -8.87 5.37
C ALA A 64 -1.07 -9.96 6.37
N ARG A 65 -1.88 -10.92 5.90
CA ARG A 65 -2.30 -12.04 6.74
C ARG A 65 -1.08 -12.81 7.24
N GLY A 66 -0.97 -12.96 8.56
CA GLY A 66 0.15 -13.65 9.22
C GLY A 66 1.38 -12.76 9.48
N ASP A 67 1.30 -11.47 9.17
CA ASP A 67 2.31 -10.48 9.52
C ASP A 67 1.80 -9.66 10.71
N HIS A 68 2.64 -9.53 11.74
CA HIS A 68 2.32 -8.80 12.97
C HIS A 68 3.01 -7.44 13.04
N GLY A 69 3.81 -7.08 12.03
CA GLY A 69 4.64 -5.87 12.04
C GLY A 69 5.76 -5.91 13.08
N GLU A 70 6.12 -7.10 13.55
CA GLU A 70 7.21 -7.34 14.49
C GLU A 70 8.48 -7.69 13.71
N ASP A 71 9.34 -6.67 13.53
CA ASP A 71 10.79 -6.68 13.19
C ASP A 71 11.22 -5.30 12.65
#